data_AF-A0A1G2DG77-F1
#
_entry.id   AF-A0A1G2DG77-F1
#
_cell.length_a   1.000
_cell.length_b   1.000
_cell.length_c   1.000
_cell.angle_alpha   90.00
_cell.angle_beta   90.00
_cell.angle_gamma   90.00
#
_symmetry.space_group_name_H-M   'P 1'
#
loop_
_entity.id
_entity.type
_entity.pdbx_description
1 polymer ?
#
loop_
_entity_poly.entity_id
_entity_poly.type
_entity_poly.pdbx_seq_one_letter_code
_entity_poly.pdbx_strand_id
1 'polypeptide(L)'
;MNNSTLLIFCVMLKNENQEYVLDKNLQDKYDILLGWRKRYTRKEYPRKVMTNLFYDLYAGKALWPKVAEFVSARDKSPGENPNIDFNKALKIIHDTRRKIQLEKIHPNLDLMLSNDVPITAKLCFSDSAQAIESAASGNDEDLEKIEYSYICHGLASNMISYWAAAVLSGKDPEKAIYFINDVLPGGNLETFDDLFEKLIFVSGLYLSGETTSGRNIGKYKALPAFSS
;
A
#
# COMPACT_ATOMS: atom_id res chain seq x y z
N MET A 1 23.67 15.65 22.25
CA MET A 1 22.80 14.48 22.02
C MET A 1 22.32 14.58 20.58
N ASN A 2 22.72 13.63 19.75
CA ASN A 2 22.86 13.80 18.30
C ASN A 2 21.52 13.86 17.56
N ASN A 3 21.34 14.98 16.85
CA ASN A 3 20.49 15.09 15.66
C ASN A 3 21.16 14.30 14.53
N SER A 4 20.64 13.14 14.18
CA SER A 4 21.07 12.43 12.96
C SER A 4 20.19 12.86 11.80
N THR A 5 20.74 13.81 11.04
CA THR A 5 20.34 14.28 9.72
C THR A 5 20.11 13.11 8.75
N LEU A 6 18.94 13.04 8.10
CA LEU A 6 18.70 12.17 6.95
C LEU A 6 18.60 13.05 5.69
N LEU A 7 19.73 13.18 4.99
CA LEU A 7 19.84 13.79 3.66
C LEU A 7 19.50 12.71 2.61
N ILE A 8 18.56 13.02 1.72
CA ILE A 8 18.12 12.14 0.62
C ILE A 8 18.81 12.60 -0.67
N PHE A 9 19.62 11.74 -1.26
CA PHE A 9 20.07 11.83 -2.66
C PHE A 9 19.63 10.53 -3.35
N CYS A 10 18.73 10.64 -4.34
CA CYS A 10 18.39 9.55 -5.25
C CYS A 10 19.15 9.74 -6.57
N VAL A 11 19.88 8.71 -6.98
CA VAL A 11 20.32 8.53 -8.37
C VAL A 11 20.03 7.07 -8.71
N MET A 12 19.19 6.81 -9.72
CA MET A 12 19.48 5.90 -10.85
C MET A 12 18.25 5.77 -11.78
N LEU A 13 18.27 6.59 -12.84
CA LEU A 13 17.80 6.35 -14.22
C LEU A 13 16.75 5.24 -14.44
N LYS A 14 15.45 5.59 -14.61
CA LYS A 14 14.45 4.86 -15.45
C LYS A 14 13.09 5.60 -15.51
N ASN A 15 12.55 5.78 -16.73
CA ASN A 15 11.28 6.45 -17.10
C ASN A 15 10.73 7.51 -16.12
N GLU A 16 10.87 8.79 -16.48
CA GLU A 16 10.59 9.99 -15.66
C GLU A 16 9.24 10.01 -14.91
N ASN A 17 8.22 9.26 -15.37
CA ASN A 17 6.89 9.25 -14.76
C ASN A 17 6.69 8.19 -13.65
N GLN A 18 7.50 7.11 -13.60
CA GLN A 18 7.27 5.97 -12.70
C GLN A 18 8.05 6.08 -11.39
N GLU A 19 9.32 6.49 -11.46
CA GLU A 19 10.18 6.78 -10.30
C GLU A 19 9.51 7.81 -9.37
N TYR A 20 8.85 8.82 -9.96
CA TYR A 20 8.10 9.83 -9.21
C TYR A 20 6.93 9.26 -8.40
N VAL A 21 6.30 8.16 -8.82
CA VAL A 21 5.10 7.63 -8.14
C VAL A 21 5.47 6.87 -6.87
N LEU A 22 6.42 5.94 -6.93
CA LEU A 22 6.82 5.17 -5.75
C LEU A 22 7.57 6.04 -4.74
N ASP A 23 8.50 6.87 -5.21
CA ASP A 23 9.27 7.78 -4.35
C ASP A 23 8.34 8.78 -3.63
N LYS A 24 7.41 9.38 -4.37
CA LYS A 24 6.43 10.30 -3.76
C LYS A 24 5.49 9.58 -2.80
N ASN A 25 4.98 8.40 -3.16
CA ASN A 25 4.11 7.62 -2.26
C ASN A 25 4.87 7.21 -0.98
N LEU A 26 6.15 6.85 -1.10
CA LEU A 26 7.01 6.51 0.03
C LEU A 26 7.19 7.73 0.93
N GLN A 27 7.56 8.88 0.34
CA GLN A 27 7.75 10.13 1.05
C GLN A 27 6.47 10.57 1.78
N ASP A 28 5.32 10.52 1.10
CA ASP A 28 4.01 10.85 1.69
C ASP A 28 3.70 9.93 2.90
N LYS A 29 3.98 8.63 2.80
CA LYS A 29 3.78 7.68 3.91
C LYS A 29 4.72 7.99 5.08
N TYR A 30 5.98 8.33 4.84
CA TYR A 30 6.92 8.75 5.88
C TYR A 30 6.48 10.04 6.58
N ASP A 31 6.07 11.05 5.81
CA ASP A 31 5.63 12.33 6.36
C ASP A 31 4.38 12.17 7.23
N ILE A 32 3.47 11.27 6.83
CA ILE A 32 2.32 10.88 7.65
C ILE A 32 2.76 10.24 8.97
N LEU A 33 3.70 9.28 8.95
CA LEU A 33 4.21 8.65 10.18
C LEU A 33 4.87 9.68 11.10
N LEU A 34 5.71 10.58 10.56
CA LEU A 34 6.33 11.67 11.33
C LEU A 34 5.27 12.59 11.94
N GLY A 35 4.20 12.89 11.20
CA GLY A 35 3.06 13.66 11.69
C GLY A 35 2.33 12.95 12.83
N TRP A 36 2.10 11.64 12.72
CA TRP A 36 1.44 10.84 13.75
C TRP A 36 2.31 10.65 15.00
N ARG A 37 3.63 10.46 14.85
CA ARG A 37 4.58 10.38 15.99
C ARG A 37 4.53 11.64 16.84
N LYS A 38 4.37 12.81 16.21
CA LYS A 38 4.24 14.10 16.91
C LYS A 38 2.88 14.30 17.56
N ARG A 39 1.83 13.64 17.05
CA ARG A 39 0.43 13.83 17.47
C ARG A 39 -0.01 12.89 18.58
N TYR A 40 0.41 11.63 18.54
CA TYR A 40 -0.08 10.59 19.44
C TYR A 40 0.96 10.27 20.52
N THR A 41 0.49 9.88 21.70
CA THR A 41 1.38 9.38 22.75
C THR A 41 2.01 8.05 22.35
N ARG A 42 3.16 7.70 22.96
CA ARG A 42 3.84 6.41 22.71
C ARG A 42 2.93 5.20 22.93
N LYS A 43 1.97 5.30 23.86
CA LYS A 43 1.01 4.24 24.17
C LYS A 43 -0.07 4.09 23.10
N GLU A 44 -0.51 5.18 22.49
CA GLU A 44 -1.60 5.17 21.50
C GLU A 44 -1.09 4.97 20.07
N TYR A 45 0.10 5.49 19.79
CA TYR A 45 0.66 5.58 18.45
C TYR A 45 0.66 4.24 17.70
N PRO A 46 1.16 3.11 18.26
CA PRO A 46 1.24 1.84 17.53
C PRO A 46 -0.13 1.36 17.04
N ARG A 47 -1.15 1.42 17.91
CA ARG A 47 -2.52 1.06 17.54
C ARG A 47 -3.08 2.00 16.47
N LYS A 48 -2.84 3.31 16.58
CA LYS A 48 -3.32 4.29 15.59
C LYS A 48 -2.71 4.06 14.20
N VAL A 49 -1.41 3.73 14.12
CA VAL A 49 -0.76 3.38 12.86
C VAL A 49 -1.45 2.18 12.22
N MET A 50 -1.64 1.09 12.97
CA MET A 50 -2.29 -0.11 12.45
C MET A 50 -3.77 0.10 12.10
N THR A 51 -4.52 0.85 12.89
CA THR A 51 -5.91 1.22 12.57
C THR A 51 -6.00 1.98 11.26
N ASN A 52 -5.11 2.96 11.03
CA ASN A 52 -5.09 3.70 9.77
C ASN A 52 -4.62 2.84 8.59
N LEU A 53 -3.70 1.90 8.81
CA LEU A 53 -3.34 0.92 7.78
C LEU A 53 -4.58 0.13 7.35
N PHE A 54 -5.28 -0.50 8.30
CA PHE A 54 -6.44 -1.33 8.00
C PHE A 54 -7.59 -0.53 7.38
N TYR A 55 -7.80 0.71 7.81
CA TYR A 55 -8.74 1.62 7.16
C TYR A 55 -8.42 1.82 5.66
N ASP A 56 -7.14 1.97 5.32
CA ASP A 56 -6.67 2.10 3.95
C ASP A 56 -6.81 0.79 3.17
N LEU A 57 -6.41 -0.32 3.77
CA LEU A 57 -6.47 -1.65 3.15
C LEU A 57 -7.90 -2.11 2.88
N TYR A 58 -8.84 -1.91 3.81
CA TYR A 58 -10.25 -2.24 3.59
C TYR A 58 -10.84 -1.46 2.42
N ALA A 59 -10.47 -0.18 2.27
CA ALA A 59 -10.91 0.61 1.13
C ALA A 59 -10.32 0.11 -0.19
N GLY A 60 -9.03 -0.27 -0.19
CA GLY A 60 -8.38 -0.89 -1.35
C GLY A 60 -9.07 -2.20 -1.76
N LYS A 61 -9.39 -3.07 -0.79
CA LYS A 61 -10.11 -4.33 -1.05
C LYS A 61 -11.53 -4.08 -1.55
N ALA A 62 -12.27 -3.17 -0.93
CA ALA A 62 -13.64 -2.85 -1.31
C ALA A 62 -13.75 -2.12 -2.67
N LEU A 63 -12.65 -1.58 -3.19
CA LEU A 63 -12.57 -1.03 -4.55
C LEU A 63 -12.53 -2.13 -5.62
N TRP A 64 -12.03 -3.32 -5.28
CA TRP A 64 -11.79 -4.41 -6.23
C TRP A 64 -12.97 -4.77 -7.14
N PRO A 65 -14.22 -4.90 -6.64
CA PRO A 65 -15.36 -5.22 -7.53
C PRO A 65 -15.53 -4.22 -8.67
N LYS A 66 -15.24 -2.93 -8.43
CA LYS A 66 -15.29 -1.89 -9.47
C LYS A 66 -14.16 -2.01 -10.46
N VAL A 67 -12.98 -2.43 -10.01
CA VAL A 67 -11.85 -2.69 -10.91
C VAL A 67 -12.12 -3.91 -11.78
N ALA A 68 -12.67 -4.99 -11.20
CA ALA A 68 -13.05 -6.20 -11.92
C ALA A 68 -14.13 -5.92 -12.98
N GLU A 69 -15.09 -5.03 -12.70
CA GLU A 69 -16.06 -4.55 -13.69
C GLU A 69 -15.36 -3.90 -14.90
N PHE A 70 -14.33 -3.08 -14.69
CA PHE A 70 -13.56 -2.45 -15.78
C PHE A 70 -12.76 -3.45 -16.61
N VAL A 71 -12.10 -4.40 -15.96
CA VAL A 71 -11.39 -5.50 -16.65
C VAL A 71 -12.37 -6.30 -17.51
N SER A 72 -13.50 -6.68 -16.94
CA SER A 72 -14.52 -7.47 -17.64
C SER A 72 -15.17 -6.73 -18.81
N ALA A 73 -15.39 -5.42 -18.69
CA ALA A 73 -15.95 -4.59 -19.76
C ALA A 73 -15.01 -4.50 -20.96
N ARG A 74 -13.70 -4.37 -20.71
CA ARG A 74 -12.67 -4.37 -21.75
C ARG A 74 -12.67 -5.67 -22.55
N ASP A 75 -12.68 -6.81 -21.86
CA ASP A 75 -12.54 -8.12 -22.51
C ASP A 75 -13.74 -8.45 -23.40
N LYS A 76 -14.91 -7.87 -23.10
CA LYS A 76 -16.13 -8.01 -23.91
C LYS A 76 -16.15 -7.14 -25.16
N SER A 77 -15.52 -5.97 -25.13
CA SER A 77 -15.42 -5.06 -26.28
C SER A 77 -13.98 -4.55 -26.49
N PRO A 78 -13.06 -5.40 -26.99
CA PRO A 78 -11.70 -5.00 -27.29
C PRO A 78 -11.71 -3.92 -28.39
N GLY A 79 -11.39 -2.66 -28.02
CA GLY A 79 -11.35 -1.50 -28.92
C GLY A 79 -12.38 -0.40 -28.64
N GLU A 80 -13.42 -0.68 -27.85
CA GLU A 80 -14.41 0.34 -27.41
C GLU A 80 -14.15 0.86 -25.99
N ASN A 81 -13.10 0.33 -25.34
CA ASN A 81 -12.78 0.71 -23.98
C ASN A 81 -12.49 2.23 -23.96
N PRO A 82 -13.03 2.99 -22.99
CA PRO A 82 -12.80 4.42 -22.95
C PRO A 82 -11.30 4.66 -22.86
N ASN A 83 -10.70 5.24 -23.90
CA ASN A 83 -9.30 5.64 -23.88
C ASN A 83 -9.18 6.91 -23.03
N ILE A 84 -9.57 6.80 -21.75
CA ILE A 84 -9.56 7.91 -20.81
C ILE A 84 -8.09 8.16 -20.48
N ASP A 85 -7.70 9.42 -20.53
CA ASP A 85 -6.41 9.87 -20.01
C ASP A 85 -6.12 9.28 -18.62
N PHE A 86 -4.88 8.83 -18.41
CA PHE A 86 -4.46 8.16 -17.19
C PHE A 86 -4.72 8.99 -15.92
N ASN A 87 -4.47 10.30 -15.97
CA ASN A 87 -4.69 11.16 -14.79
C ASN A 87 -6.18 11.29 -14.46
N LYS A 88 -7.03 11.35 -15.48
CA LYS A 88 -8.49 11.30 -15.28
C LYS A 88 -8.93 9.95 -14.71
N ALA A 89 -8.41 8.84 -15.24
CA ALA A 89 -8.68 7.50 -14.70
C ALA A 89 -8.24 7.39 -13.23
N LEU A 90 -7.03 7.87 -12.90
CA LEU A 90 -6.49 7.87 -11.54
C LEU A 90 -7.35 8.70 -10.59
N LYS A 91 -7.83 9.87 -11.04
CA LYS A 91 -8.79 10.68 -10.27
C LYS A 91 -10.09 9.91 -9.99
N ILE A 92 -10.67 9.24 -10.99
CA ILE A 92 -11.90 8.44 -10.82
C ILE A 92 -11.68 7.33 -9.78
N ILE A 93 -10.54 6.62 -9.86
CA ILE A 93 -10.19 5.56 -8.92
C ILE A 93 -10.03 6.12 -7.50
N HIS A 94 -9.32 7.24 -7.32
CA HIS A 94 -9.15 7.88 -6.01
C HIS A 94 -10.47 8.40 -5.44
N ASP A 95 -11.30 9.06 -6.24
CA ASP A 95 -12.61 9.57 -5.80
C ASP A 95 -13.52 8.40 -5.38
N THR A 96 -13.50 7.30 -6.13
CA THR A 96 -14.26 6.08 -5.82
C THR A 96 -13.78 5.46 -4.51
N ARG A 97 -12.46 5.31 -4.35
CA ARG A 97 -11.85 4.81 -3.11
C ARG A 97 -12.19 5.71 -1.93
N ARG A 98 -12.13 7.03 -2.11
CA ARG A 98 -12.47 8.01 -1.07
C ARG A 98 -13.93 7.92 -0.66
N LYS A 99 -14.84 7.72 -1.62
CA LYS A 99 -16.27 7.48 -1.35
C LYS A 99 -16.47 6.20 -0.54
N ILE A 100 -15.83 5.10 -0.93
CA ILE A 100 -15.85 3.82 -0.18
C ILE A 100 -15.34 4.02 1.25
N GLN A 101 -14.21 4.72 1.41
CA GLN A 101 -13.64 5.06 2.71
C GLN A 101 -14.65 5.77 3.62
N LEU A 102 -15.30 6.82 3.12
CA LEU A 102 -16.22 7.64 3.90
C LEU A 102 -17.56 6.97 4.18
N GLU A 103 -18.14 6.28 3.19
CA GLU A 103 -19.50 5.78 3.26
C GLU A 103 -19.59 4.34 3.75
N LYS A 104 -18.55 3.52 3.53
CA LYS A 104 -18.56 2.09 3.85
C LYS A 104 -17.59 1.73 4.96
N ILE A 105 -16.34 2.19 4.88
CA ILE A 105 -15.31 1.73 5.83
C ILE A 105 -15.38 2.53 7.14
N HIS A 106 -15.37 3.86 7.08
CA HIS A 106 -15.32 4.71 8.28
C HIS A 106 -16.44 4.42 9.29
N PRO A 107 -17.73 4.29 8.89
CA PRO A 107 -18.81 4.00 9.83
C PRO A 107 -18.73 2.61 10.46
N ASN A 108 -18.00 1.67 9.83
CA ASN A 108 -17.92 0.27 10.25
C ASN A 108 -16.54 -0.14 10.76
N LEU A 109 -15.56 0.77 10.79
CA LEU A 109 -14.15 0.43 11.00
C LEU A 109 -13.95 -0.30 12.33
N ASP A 110 -14.47 0.24 13.44
CA ASP A 110 -14.31 -0.38 14.75
C ASP A 110 -14.91 -1.79 14.79
N LEU A 111 -16.09 -1.98 14.18
CA LEU A 111 -16.72 -3.30 14.08
C LEU A 111 -15.89 -4.27 13.22
N MET A 112 -15.34 -3.80 12.10
CA MET A 112 -14.50 -4.63 11.22
C MET A 112 -13.20 -5.06 11.92
N LEU A 113 -12.58 -4.17 12.68
CA LEU A 113 -11.38 -4.48 13.47
C LEU A 113 -11.70 -5.44 14.63
N SER A 114 -12.83 -5.24 15.33
CA SER A 114 -13.26 -6.12 16.42
C SER A 114 -13.67 -7.52 15.95
N ASN A 115 -14.27 -7.62 14.77
CA ASN A 115 -14.62 -8.90 14.13
C ASN A 115 -13.46 -9.50 13.35
N ASP A 116 -12.29 -8.86 13.37
CA ASP A 116 -11.06 -9.30 12.71
C ASP A 116 -11.26 -9.64 11.23
N VAL A 117 -11.98 -8.76 10.52
CA VAL A 117 -12.28 -8.97 9.10
C VAL A 117 -10.98 -9.02 8.29
N PRO A 118 -10.71 -10.10 7.54
CA PRO A 118 -9.42 -10.28 6.85
C PRO A 118 -9.27 -9.39 5.61
N ILE A 119 -8.05 -8.84 5.42
CA ILE A 119 -7.64 -8.21 4.16
C ILE A 119 -7.32 -9.26 3.11
N THR A 120 -6.55 -10.28 3.47
CA THR A 120 -6.34 -11.51 2.69
C THR A 120 -6.50 -12.71 3.61
N ALA A 121 -6.41 -13.93 3.08
CA ALA A 121 -6.39 -15.15 3.90
C ALA A 121 -5.30 -15.16 5.01
N LYS A 122 -4.31 -14.26 4.96
CA LYS A 122 -3.13 -14.23 5.84
C LYS A 122 -2.89 -12.89 6.53
N LEU A 123 -3.82 -11.93 6.41
CA LEU A 123 -3.65 -10.59 6.99
C LEU A 123 -4.91 -10.13 7.70
N CYS A 124 -4.87 -10.25 9.02
CA CYS A 124 -5.89 -9.84 9.98
C CYS A 124 -5.36 -8.76 10.93
N PHE A 125 -6.25 -8.01 11.57
CA PHE A 125 -5.83 -6.95 12.49
C PHE A 125 -5.23 -7.55 13.77
N SER A 126 -5.80 -8.66 14.23
CA SER A 126 -5.36 -9.40 15.41
C SER A 126 -3.90 -9.86 15.31
N ASP A 127 -3.39 -10.12 14.10
CA ASP A 127 -1.98 -10.48 13.85
C ASP A 127 -0.98 -9.43 14.37
N SER A 128 -1.44 -8.18 14.54
CA SER A 128 -0.61 -7.07 15.03
C SER A 128 -0.74 -6.82 16.54
N ALA A 129 -1.61 -7.52 17.26
CA ALA A 129 -1.95 -7.23 18.66
C ALA A 129 -0.72 -7.27 19.58
N GLN A 130 0.09 -8.34 19.50
CA GLN A 130 1.28 -8.49 20.32
C GLN A 130 2.31 -7.38 20.06
N ALA A 131 2.55 -7.05 18.79
CA ALA A 131 3.48 -5.99 18.43
C ALA A 131 2.98 -4.61 18.89
N ILE A 132 1.67 -4.36 18.80
CA ILE A 132 1.05 -3.11 19.31
C ILE A 132 1.29 -2.98 20.82
N GLU A 133 1.03 -4.04 21.59
CA GLU A 133 1.21 -4.02 23.05
C GLU A 133 2.67 -3.86 23.47
N SER A 134 3.56 -4.58 22.80
CA SER A 134 5.01 -4.52 23.01
C SER A 134 5.56 -3.13 22.68
N ALA A 135 5.21 -2.58 21.52
CA ALA A 135 5.61 -1.25 21.10
C ALA A 135 5.06 -0.15 22.03
N ALA A 136 3.80 -0.28 22.47
CA ALA A 136 3.17 0.66 23.41
C ALA A 136 3.85 0.64 24.79
N SER A 137 4.50 -0.47 25.15
CA SER A 137 5.28 -0.64 26.37
C SER A 137 6.73 -0.16 26.25
N GLY A 138 7.15 0.26 25.04
CA GLY A 138 8.45 0.86 24.78
C GLY A 138 9.43 -0.02 24.02
N ASN A 139 8.97 -1.11 23.38
CA ASN A 139 9.80 -1.88 22.47
C ASN A 139 9.94 -1.17 21.11
N ASP A 140 11.12 -0.64 20.83
CA ASP A 140 11.38 0.09 19.59
C ASP A 140 11.46 -0.82 18.35
N GLU A 141 11.85 -2.09 18.51
CA GLU A 141 11.91 -3.05 17.39
C GLU A 141 10.50 -3.34 16.85
N ASP A 142 9.53 -3.59 17.75
CA ASP A 142 8.15 -3.84 17.34
C ASP A 142 7.46 -2.58 16.82
N LEU A 143 7.88 -1.40 17.30
CA LEU A 143 7.44 -0.11 16.75
C LEU A 143 7.91 0.05 15.30
N GLU A 144 9.19 -0.21 15.02
CA GLU A 144 9.76 -0.14 13.68
C GLU A 144 9.07 -1.14 12.73
N LYS A 145 8.77 -2.34 13.21
CA LYS A 145 7.99 -3.31 12.42
C LYS A 145 6.58 -2.82 12.09
N ILE A 146 5.88 -2.19 13.03
CA ILE A 146 4.54 -1.61 12.78
C ILE A 146 4.59 -0.53 11.71
N GLU A 147 5.58 0.36 11.77
CA GLU A 147 5.76 1.42 10.79
C GLU A 147 6.17 0.89 9.42
N TYR A 148 7.06 -0.10 9.39
CA TYR A 148 7.43 -0.80 8.17
C TYR A 148 6.20 -1.47 7.54
N SER A 149 5.36 -2.14 8.33
CA SER A 149 4.10 -2.73 7.85
C SER A 149 3.14 -1.66 7.28
N TYR A 150 3.06 -0.48 7.90
CA TYR A 150 2.27 0.63 7.37
C TYR A 150 2.77 1.10 5.99
N ILE A 151 4.09 1.25 5.83
CA ILE A 151 4.70 1.67 4.57
C ILE A 151 4.52 0.58 3.52
N CYS A 152 4.96 -0.65 3.80
CA CYS A 152 4.99 -1.75 2.83
C CYS A 152 3.58 -2.10 2.31
N HIS A 153 2.64 -2.36 3.22
CA HIS A 153 1.25 -2.68 2.82
C HIS A 153 0.52 -1.45 2.25
N GLY A 154 0.81 -0.25 2.76
CA GLY A 154 0.24 1.00 2.25
C GLY A 154 0.69 1.32 0.83
N LEU A 155 1.97 1.08 0.50
CA LEU A 155 2.49 1.21 -0.87
C LEU A 155 1.81 0.21 -1.81
N ALA A 156 1.70 -1.06 -1.42
CA ALA A 156 0.99 -2.07 -2.18
C ALA A 156 -0.46 -1.65 -2.47
N SER A 157 -1.17 -1.16 -1.46
CA SER A 157 -2.54 -0.68 -1.60
C SER A 157 -2.66 0.56 -2.50
N ASN A 158 -1.68 1.47 -2.47
CA ASN A 158 -1.62 2.60 -3.38
C ASN A 158 -1.37 2.14 -4.81
N MET A 159 -0.42 1.23 -5.03
CA MET A 159 -0.11 0.66 -6.35
C MET A 159 -1.32 0.01 -7.02
N ILE A 160 -2.22 -0.64 -6.26
CA ILE A 160 -3.49 -1.15 -6.80
C ILE A 160 -4.33 -0.04 -7.44
N SER A 161 -4.32 1.18 -6.89
CA SER A 161 -5.06 2.32 -7.47
C SER A 161 -4.44 2.78 -8.79
N TYR A 162 -3.11 2.81 -8.88
CA TYR A 162 -2.40 3.12 -10.12
C TYR A 162 -2.61 2.04 -11.18
N TRP A 163 -2.56 0.77 -10.78
CA TRP A 163 -2.86 -0.37 -11.65
C TRP A 163 -4.29 -0.31 -12.19
N ALA A 164 -5.27 -0.06 -11.32
CA ALA A 164 -6.67 0.09 -11.71
C ALA A 164 -6.87 1.24 -12.69
N ALA A 165 -6.19 2.38 -12.49
CA ALA A 165 -6.22 3.51 -13.41
C ALA A 165 -5.56 3.20 -14.77
N ALA A 166 -4.47 2.44 -14.75
CA ALA A 166 -3.80 1.95 -15.96
C ALA A 166 -4.72 1.03 -16.76
N VAL A 167 -5.41 0.10 -16.10
CA VAL A 167 -6.41 -0.77 -16.74
C VAL A 167 -7.58 0.04 -17.29
N LEU A 168 -8.12 0.98 -16.50
CA LEU A 168 -9.23 1.84 -16.90
C LEU A 168 -8.88 2.76 -18.08
N SER A 169 -7.61 3.16 -18.21
CA SER A 169 -7.10 3.90 -19.39
C SER A 169 -6.80 2.99 -20.59
N GLY A 170 -7.20 1.72 -20.54
CA GLY A 170 -7.13 0.79 -21.66
C GLY A 170 -5.87 -0.07 -21.71
N LYS A 171 -4.99 -0.04 -20.69
CA LYS A 171 -3.87 -0.98 -20.63
C LYS A 171 -4.38 -2.40 -20.32
N ASP A 172 -3.72 -3.36 -20.93
CA ASP A 172 -3.81 -4.76 -20.53
C ASP A 172 -3.37 -4.92 -19.04
N PRO A 173 -3.96 -5.81 -18.23
CA PRO A 173 -3.69 -5.86 -16.79
C PRO A 173 -2.26 -6.30 -16.48
N GLU A 174 -1.67 -7.16 -17.29
CA GLU A 174 -0.27 -7.56 -17.14
C GLU A 174 0.65 -6.39 -17.51
N LYS A 175 0.36 -5.69 -18.61
CA LYS A 175 1.09 -4.48 -18.99
C LYS A 175 0.91 -3.32 -18.01
N ALA A 176 -0.23 -3.25 -17.33
CA ALA A 176 -0.49 -2.27 -16.29
C ALA A 176 0.42 -2.48 -15.09
N ILE A 177 0.83 -3.72 -14.79
CA ILE A 177 1.83 -3.98 -13.75
C ILE A 177 3.20 -3.45 -14.14
N TYR A 178 3.66 -3.70 -15.37
CA TYR A 178 4.89 -3.07 -15.88
C TYR A 178 4.84 -1.55 -15.80
N PHE A 179 3.66 -0.97 -16.06
CA PHE A 179 3.47 0.48 -15.99
C PHE A 179 3.54 1.05 -14.57
N ILE A 180 3.26 0.27 -13.53
CA ILE A 180 3.42 0.74 -12.14
C ILE A 180 4.76 0.33 -11.53
N ASN A 181 5.38 -0.72 -12.07
CA ASN A 181 6.60 -1.29 -11.56
C ASN A 181 7.30 -2.11 -12.66
N ASP A 182 8.57 -1.81 -12.94
CA ASP A 182 9.39 -2.49 -13.96
C ASP A 182 9.63 -3.99 -13.69
N VAL A 183 9.18 -4.51 -12.54
CA VAL A 183 9.21 -5.94 -12.23
C VAL A 183 7.85 -6.56 -12.51
N LEU A 184 7.85 -7.61 -13.34
CA LEU A 184 6.69 -8.48 -13.51
C LEU A 184 6.75 -9.66 -12.54
N PRO A 185 6.00 -9.64 -11.43
CA PRO A 185 5.74 -10.86 -10.70
C PRO A 185 4.84 -11.75 -11.55
N GLY A 186 5.40 -12.83 -12.12
CA GLY A 186 4.61 -13.86 -12.80
C GLY A 186 3.47 -14.42 -11.92
N GLY A 187 2.47 -15.07 -12.53
CA GLY A 187 1.34 -15.71 -11.83
C GLY A 187 -0.01 -15.01 -12.02
N ASN A 188 -1.07 -15.50 -11.34
CA ASN A 188 -2.44 -14.98 -11.47
C ASN A 188 -2.59 -13.52 -10.97
N LEU A 189 -3.51 -12.76 -11.55
CA LEU A 189 -3.89 -11.38 -11.21
C LEU A 189 -5.42 -11.19 -11.14
N GLU A 190 -6.17 -12.29 -11.14
CA GLU A 190 -7.64 -12.31 -11.22
C GLU A 190 -8.33 -11.88 -9.92
N THR A 191 -7.62 -11.93 -8.79
CA THR A 191 -8.17 -11.58 -7.47
C THR A 191 -7.40 -10.45 -6.81
N PHE A 192 -8.07 -9.78 -5.86
CA PHE A 192 -7.43 -8.77 -5.02
C PHE A 192 -6.24 -9.36 -4.26
N ASP A 193 -6.42 -10.54 -3.67
CA ASP A 193 -5.40 -11.21 -2.86
C ASP A 193 -4.15 -11.49 -3.72
N ASP A 194 -4.31 -12.04 -4.93
CA ASP A 194 -3.19 -12.34 -5.84
C ASP A 194 -2.39 -11.08 -6.20
N LEU A 195 -3.09 -10.01 -6.59
CA LEU A 195 -2.44 -8.74 -6.96
C LEU A 195 -1.78 -8.10 -5.73
N PHE A 196 -2.46 -8.08 -4.59
CA PHE A 196 -1.97 -7.45 -3.37
C PHE A 196 -0.72 -8.16 -2.84
N GLU A 197 -0.71 -9.49 -2.77
CA GLU A 197 0.47 -10.26 -2.34
C GLU A 197 1.70 -9.97 -3.20
N LYS A 198 1.51 -9.90 -4.52
CA LYS A 198 2.59 -9.54 -5.46
C LYS A 198 3.11 -8.12 -5.24
N LEU A 199 2.21 -7.16 -5.03
CA LEU A 199 2.58 -5.77 -4.81
C LEU A 199 3.23 -5.54 -3.44
N ILE A 200 2.94 -6.37 -2.45
CA ILE A 200 3.68 -6.40 -1.18
C ILE A 200 5.12 -6.84 -1.44
N PHE A 201 5.32 -7.93 -2.19
CA PHE A 201 6.67 -8.40 -2.54
C PHE A 201 7.48 -7.31 -3.26
N VAL A 202 6.86 -6.62 -4.23
CA VAL A 202 7.45 -5.47 -4.92
C VAL A 202 7.79 -4.34 -3.95
N SER A 203 6.86 -3.98 -3.06
CA SER A 203 7.10 -2.93 -2.04
C SER A 203 8.28 -3.29 -1.14
N GLY A 204 8.35 -4.55 -0.70
CA GLY A 204 9.45 -5.06 0.11
C GLY A 204 10.78 -5.03 -0.62
N LEU A 205 10.82 -5.46 -1.89
CA LEU A 205 12.01 -5.37 -2.74
C LEU A 205 12.47 -3.94 -2.91
N TYR A 206 11.58 -3.01 -3.21
CA TYR A 206 11.89 -1.60 -3.38
C TYR A 206 12.48 -1.00 -2.08
N LEU A 207 11.85 -1.27 -0.94
CA LEU A 207 12.38 -0.86 0.38
C LEU A 207 13.71 -1.52 0.73
N SER A 208 13.97 -2.74 0.24
CA SER A 208 15.28 -3.41 0.41
C SER A 208 16.33 -2.91 -0.58
N GLY A 209 15.95 -2.45 -1.77
CA GLY A 209 16.86 -1.96 -2.81
C GLY A 209 17.49 -0.61 -2.46
N GLU A 210 16.75 0.25 -1.75
CA GLU A 210 17.28 1.51 -1.16
C GLU A 210 18.41 1.27 -0.13
N THR A 211 18.67 0.03 0.29
CA THR A 211 19.84 -0.29 1.12
C THR A 211 21.15 -0.23 0.34
N THR A 212 21.13 -0.25 -1.00
CA THR A 212 22.34 -0.09 -1.82
C THR A 212 22.75 1.37 -2.05
N SER A 213 21.89 2.34 -1.72
CA SER A 213 22.14 3.78 -1.82
C SER A 213 22.29 4.50 -0.46
N GLY A 214 22.46 3.74 0.63
CA GLY A 214 22.90 4.30 1.92
C GLY A 214 21.81 4.57 2.97
N ARG A 215 20.57 4.11 2.77
CA ARG A 215 19.53 4.10 3.82
C ARG A 215 19.27 2.68 4.31
N ASN A 216 19.69 2.41 5.54
CA ASN A 216 19.60 1.09 6.16
C ASN A 216 18.21 0.87 6.79
N ILE A 217 17.17 0.79 5.95
CA ILE A 217 15.78 0.50 6.37
C ILE A 217 15.50 -1.01 6.30
N GLY A 218 16.38 -1.78 5.64
CA GLY A 218 16.24 -3.22 5.38
C GLY A 218 16.57 -4.17 6.54
N LYS A 219 16.58 -3.71 7.81
CA LYS A 219 16.75 -4.61 8.96
C LYS A 219 15.44 -5.25 9.46
N TYR A 220 14.28 -4.81 8.97
CA TYR A 220 12.98 -5.24 9.47
C TYR A 220 12.19 -5.99 8.42
N LYS A 221 11.72 -7.20 8.78
CA LYS A 221 10.66 -7.91 8.07
C LYS A 221 9.33 -7.27 8.47
N ALA A 222 8.43 -7.00 7.51
CA ALA A 222 7.06 -6.64 7.83
C ALA A 222 6.44 -7.67 8.77
N LEU A 223 5.78 -7.21 9.82
CA LEU A 223 4.87 -8.03 10.60
C LEU A 223 3.58 -8.24 9.81
N PRO A 224 3.12 -9.50 9.70
CA PRO A 224 3.79 -10.57 8.98
C PRO A 224 3.60 -10.39 7.46
N ALA A 225 4.69 -10.13 6.74
CA ALA A 225 4.80 -10.60 5.36
C ALA A 225 5.51 -11.95 5.43
N PHE A 226 4.72 -13.02 5.50
CA PHE A 226 5.12 -14.42 5.29
C PHE A 226 6.34 -14.87 6.13
N SER A 227 6.07 -15.56 7.24
CA SER A 227 7.00 -16.61 7.68
C SER A 227 7.00 -17.70 6.60
N SER A 228 8.04 -17.74 5.78
CA SER A 228 8.54 -19.01 5.23
C SER A 228 9.50 -19.63 6.22
#